data_AF-A0A2N7GDR3-F1
#
_entry.id   AF-A0A2N7GDR3-F1
#
_cell.length_a   1.000
_cell.length_b   1.000
_cell.length_c   1.000
_cell.angle_alpha   90.00
_cell.angle_beta   90.00
_cell.angle_gamma   90.00
#
_symmetry.space_group_name_H-M   'P 1'
#
loop_
_entity.id
_entity.type
_entity.pdbx_description
1 polymer ?
#
loop_
_entity_poly.entity_id
_entity_poly.type
_entity_poly.pdbx_seq_one_letter_code
_entity_poly.pdbx_strand_id
1 'polypeptide(L)'
;MDNNSEIWRQYYEKALSRPHSKRTEIAAQLNESNLNVAIDCGCGTGSDIEYLEQRGYQVYGFDVNPDSIVICRDRFGSKSAVEISESSFESFHYPKVGVIIANSSLFFADPNHFESTWNNIKSSIEIGGVFAGDFMGKKDSWASDYRSPTTPLSESQVRDLFSGFEIVKFSERDEQAKTSLGRIKHWHTYSVIAVKRTAQAKTSLSI
;
A
#
# COMPACT_ATOMS: atom_id res chain seq x y z
N MET A 1 -25.86 -12.81 24.05
CA MET A 1 -25.07 -13.19 22.87
C MET A 1 -24.96 -11.93 22.05
N ASP A 2 -23.78 -11.31 22.03
CA ASP A 2 -23.62 -9.95 21.52
C ASP A 2 -23.77 -9.94 20.00
N ASN A 3 -24.80 -9.25 19.53
CA ASN A 3 -25.14 -9.07 18.12
C ASN A 3 -23.96 -8.54 17.26
N ASN A 4 -22.93 -7.98 17.91
CA ASN A 4 -21.68 -7.57 17.28
C ASN A 4 -20.80 -8.75 16.83
N SER A 5 -20.72 -9.86 17.58
CA SER A 5 -19.76 -10.93 17.28
C SER A 5 -20.04 -11.66 15.97
N GLU A 6 -21.32 -11.82 15.60
CA GLU A 6 -21.72 -12.44 14.33
C GLU A 6 -21.48 -11.52 13.13
N ILE A 7 -21.71 -10.21 13.28
CA ILE A 7 -21.44 -9.21 12.23
C ILE A 7 -19.94 -9.14 11.95
N TRP A 8 -19.12 -9.10 13.00
CA TRP A 8 -17.67 -9.12 12.87
C TRP A 8 -17.18 -10.41 12.23
N ARG A 9 -17.68 -11.58 12.65
CA ARG A 9 -17.34 -12.86 12.04
C ARG A 9 -17.68 -12.93 10.54
N GLN A 10 -18.84 -12.44 10.11
CA GLN A 10 -19.21 -12.38 8.69
C GLN A 10 -18.34 -11.38 7.90
N TYR A 11 -17.98 -10.24 8.50
CA TYR A 11 -17.04 -9.30 7.90
C TYR A 11 -15.65 -9.94 7.73
N TYR A 12 -15.19 -10.67 8.74
CA TYR A 12 -13.90 -11.36 8.73
C TYR A 12 -13.89 -12.52 7.72
N GLU A 13 -14.90 -13.39 7.67
CA GLU A 13 -14.98 -14.47 6.67
C GLU A 13 -14.93 -13.92 5.23
N LYS A 14 -15.65 -12.80 4.97
CA LYS A 14 -15.62 -12.15 3.66
C LYS A 14 -14.28 -11.48 3.37
N ALA A 15 -13.65 -10.86 4.36
CA ALA A 15 -12.33 -10.24 4.19
C ALA A 15 -11.24 -11.29 3.95
N LEU A 16 -11.26 -12.41 4.67
CA LEU A 16 -10.36 -13.55 4.51
C LEU A 16 -10.51 -14.23 3.14
N SER A 17 -11.71 -14.22 2.55
CA SER A 17 -11.94 -14.77 1.21
C SER A 17 -11.43 -13.87 0.07
N ARG A 18 -11.00 -12.63 0.35
CA ARG A 18 -10.51 -11.74 -0.71
C ARG A 18 -9.11 -12.17 -1.13
N PRO A 19 -8.89 -12.44 -2.42
CA PRO A 19 -7.55 -12.74 -2.90
C PRO A 19 -6.65 -11.52 -2.77
N HIS A 20 -5.34 -11.75 -2.82
CA HIS A 20 -4.34 -10.70 -3.02
C HIS A 20 -4.62 -9.92 -4.30
N SER A 21 -4.07 -8.72 -4.38
CA SER A 21 -4.19 -7.89 -5.57
C SER A 21 -3.35 -8.45 -6.72
N LYS A 22 -3.88 -8.46 -7.95
CA LYS A 22 -3.05 -8.72 -9.16
C LYS A 22 -1.88 -7.75 -9.27
N ARG A 23 -2.00 -6.55 -8.68
CA ARG A 23 -0.91 -5.58 -8.59
C ARG A 23 0.27 -6.11 -7.79
N THR A 24 0.00 -6.82 -6.70
CA THR A 24 1.01 -7.46 -5.86
C THR A 24 1.77 -8.54 -6.63
N GLU A 25 1.09 -9.29 -7.50
CA GLU A 25 1.75 -10.26 -8.38
C GLU A 25 2.74 -9.58 -9.33
N ILE A 26 2.29 -8.52 -10.00
CA ILE A 26 3.11 -7.74 -10.94
C ILE A 26 4.30 -7.11 -10.19
N ALA A 27 4.06 -6.56 -8.99
CA ALA A 27 5.12 -5.96 -8.19
C ALA A 27 6.22 -6.98 -7.82
N ALA A 28 5.82 -8.18 -7.39
CA ALA A 28 6.76 -9.25 -7.09
C ALA A 28 7.53 -9.75 -8.32
N GLN A 29 6.91 -9.72 -9.52
CA GLN A 29 7.57 -10.08 -10.79
C GLN A 29 8.55 -9.01 -11.29
N LEU A 30 8.28 -7.74 -11.01
CA LEU A 30 9.11 -6.60 -11.42
C LEU A 30 10.24 -6.30 -10.44
N ASN A 31 10.33 -7.00 -9.30
CA ASN A 31 11.41 -6.81 -8.34
C ASN A 31 12.73 -7.33 -8.95
N GLU A 32 13.55 -6.39 -9.40
CA GLU A 32 14.90 -6.62 -9.94
C GLU A 32 15.98 -6.38 -8.87
N SER A 33 15.59 -6.03 -7.64
CA SER A 33 16.53 -5.90 -6.53
C SER A 33 17.02 -7.26 -6.03
N ASN A 34 18.10 -7.25 -5.24
CA ASN A 34 18.60 -8.46 -4.58
C ASN A 34 17.90 -8.74 -3.23
N LEU A 35 16.78 -8.07 -2.92
CA LEU A 35 16.07 -8.23 -1.66
C LEU A 35 14.70 -8.88 -1.85
N ASN A 36 14.53 -10.06 -1.24
CA ASN A 36 13.24 -10.70 -1.01
C ASN A 36 12.66 -10.27 0.34
N VAL A 37 12.56 -8.96 0.53
CA VAL A 37 11.90 -8.35 1.70
C VAL A 37 10.79 -7.45 1.18
N ALA A 38 9.59 -7.60 1.74
CA ALA A 38 8.42 -6.84 1.36
C ALA A 38 7.76 -6.15 2.56
N ILE A 39 7.11 -5.01 2.30
CA ILE A 39 6.23 -4.34 3.26
C ILE A 39 4.82 -4.31 2.68
N ASP A 40 3.83 -4.73 3.46
CA ASP A 40 2.41 -4.50 3.18
C ASP A 40 1.86 -3.40 4.10
N CYS A 41 1.74 -2.19 3.55
CA CYS A 41 1.32 -1.00 4.27
C CYS A 41 -0.20 -0.91 4.34
N GLY A 42 -0.78 -0.95 5.54
CA GLY A 42 -2.23 -1.05 5.73
C GLY A 42 -2.74 -2.42 5.29
N CYS A 43 -2.11 -3.47 5.81
CA CYS A 43 -2.26 -4.86 5.35
C CYS A 43 -3.68 -5.45 5.51
N GLY A 44 -4.56 -4.82 6.29
CA GLY A 44 -5.90 -5.31 6.56
C GLY A 44 -5.87 -6.75 7.09
N THR A 45 -6.52 -7.67 6.40
CA THR A 45 -6.52 -9.09 6.81
C THR A 45 -5.34 -9.89 6.25
N GLY A 46 -4.43 -9.26 5.49
CA GLY A 46 -3.15 -9.85 5.07
C GLY A 46 -3.20 -10.78 3.86
N SER A 47 -4.10 -10.55 2.90
CA SER A 47 -4.11 -11.34 1.66
C SER A 47 -2.86 -11.12 0.81
N ASP A 48 -2.37 -9.88 0.70
CA ASP A 48 -1.12 -9.57 -0.01
C ASP A 48 0.12 -10.14 0.73
N ILE A 49 0.12 -10.14 2.07
CA ILE A 49 1.13 -10.80 2.92
C ILE A 49 1.24 -12.29 2.59
N GLU A 50 0.11 -13.01 2.57
CA GLU A 50 0.07 -14.45 2.30
C GLU A 50 0.68 -14.78 0.94
N TYR A 51 0.35 -14.02 -0.10
CA TYR A 51 0.91 -14.22 -1.42
C TYR A 51 2.42 -13.98 -1.46
N LEU A 52 2.90 -12.91 -0.84
CA LEU A 52 4.34 -12.57 -0.82
C LEU A 52 5.15 -13.58 -0.02
N GLU A 53 4.65 -14.04 1.14
CA GLU A 53 5.26 -15.10 1.94
C GLU A 53 5.41 -16.40 1.15
N GLN A 54 4.36 -16.81 0.43
CA GLN A 54 4.41 -17.99 -0.44
C GLN A 54 5.40 -17.87 -1.60
N ARG A 55 5.81 -16.64 -1.96
CA ARG A 55 6.86 -16.35 -2.94
C ARG A 55 8.25 -16.23 -2.32
N GLY A 56 8.41 -16.54 -1.03
CA GLY A 56 9.69 -16.57 -0.33
C GLY A 56 10.17 -15.21 0.15
N TYR A 57 9.27 -14.23 0.27
CA TYR A 57 9.61 -12.94 0.89
C TYR A 57 9.60 -13.05 2.42
N GLN A 58 10.53 -12.36 3.06
CA GLN A 58 10.31 -11.85 4.42
C GLN A 58 9.32 -10.69 4.31
N VAL A 59 8.20 -10.76 5.02
CA VAL A 59 7.12 -9.76 4.92
C VAL A 59 6.95 -9.03 6.25
N TYR A 60 6.95 -7.70 6.19
CA TYR A 60 6.51 -6.85 7.28
C TYR A 60 5.13 -6.29 6.95
N GLY A 61 4.12 -6.60 7.77
CA GLY A 61 2.77 -6.07 7.64
C GLY A 61 2.46 -5.10 8.77
N PHE A 62 1.85 -3.96 8.43
CA PHE A 62 1.31 -3.08 9.47
C PHE A 62 -0.08 -2.55 9.12
N ASP A 63 -0.86 -2.26 10.16
CA ASP A 63 -2.16 -1.63 10.06
C ASP A 63 -2.43 -0.84 11.34
N VAL A 64 -3.25 0.22 11.26
CA VAL A 64 -3.70 0.99 12.41
C VAL A 64 -4.88 0.35 13.13
N ASN A 65 -5.58 -0.59 12.48
CA ASN A 65 -6.74 -1.25 13.03
C ASN A 65 -6.33 -2.47 13.88
N PRO A 66 -6.54 -2.47 15.21
CA PRO A 66 -6.16 -3.58 16.06
C PRO A 66 -6.83 -4.91 15.67
N ASP A 67 -8.05 -4.89 15.12
CA ASP A 67 -8.73 -6.11 14.66
C ASP A 67 -7.99 -6.75 13.48
N SER A 68 -7.51 -5.94 12.53
CA SER A 68 -6.67 -6.39 11.41
C SER A 68 -5.41 -7.08 11.93
N ILE A 69 -4.79 -6.50 12.96
CA ILE A 69 -3.57 -7.02 13.58
C ILE A 69 -3.81 -8.35 14.28
N VAL A 70 -4.91 -8.49 15.03
CA VAL A 70 -5.28 -9.77 15.66
C VAL A 70 -5.46 -10.85 14.59
N ILE A 71 -6.20 -10.57 13.52
CA ILE A 71 -6.41 -11.52 12.43
C ILE A 71 -5.10 -11.93 11.77
N CYS A 72 -4.23 -10.97 11.43
CA CYS A 72 -2.94 -11.27 10.82
C CYS A 72 -2.03 -12.07 11.76
N ARG A 73 -2.05 -11.80 13.07
CA ARG A 73 -1.30 -12.60 14.05
C ARG A 73 -1.83 -14.03 14.17
N ASP A 74 -3.13 -14.23 14.14
CA ASP A 74 -3.72 -15.58 14.13
C ASP A 74 -3.38 -16.35 12.86
N ARG A 75 -3.37 -15.68 11.70
CA ARG A 75 -3.01 -16.29 10.40
C ARG A 75 -1.54 -16.61 10.26
N PHE A 76 -0.67 -15.70 10.70
CA PHE A 76 0.76 -15.72 10.37
C PHE A 76 1.68 -15.89 11.58
N GLY A 77 1.15 -16.01 12.80
CA GLY A 77 1.95 -16.06 14.03
C GLY A 77 2.93 -17.24 14.11
N SER A 78 2.69 -18.31 13.35
CA SER A 78 3.63 -19.44 13.22
C SER A 78 4.61 -19.31 12.04
N LYS A 79 4.49 -18.26 11.23
CA LYS A 79 5.32 -18.02 10.04
C LYS A 79 6.48 -17.11 10.43
N SER A 80 7.68 -17.67 10.57
CA SER A 80 8.89 -16.89 10.91
C SER A 80 9.24 -15.82 9.87
N ALA A 81 8.75 -15.97 8.63
CA ALA A 81 8.96 -15.01 7.55
C ALA A 81 7.98 -13.83 7.57
N VAL A 82 7.08 -13.72 8.56
CA VAL A 82 6.08 -12.65 8.63
C VAL A 82 6.14 -11.96 9.99
N GLU A 83 6.25 -10.64 9.96
CA GLU A 83 6.16 -9.79 11.15
C GLU A 83 4.97 -8.83 11.03
N ILE A 84 4.11 -8.78 12.06
CA ILE A 84 2.89 -7.97 12.07
C ILE A 84 2.93 -6.96 13.23
N SER A 85 2.82 -5.68 12.90
CA SER A 85 2.82 -4.58 13.87
C SER A 85 1.57 -3.71 13.77
N GLU A 86 1.01 -3.31 14.90
CA GLU A 86 0.05 -2.21 14.95
C GLU A 86 0.82 -0.89 14.82
N SER A 87 0.66 -0.18 13.70
CA SER A 87 1.40 1.05 13.41
C SER A 87 0.67 1.91 12.40
N SER A 88 0.89 3.22 12.46
CA SER A 88 0.54 4.13 11.36
C SER A 88 1.67 4.21 10.33
N PHE A 89 1.40 4.88 9.21
CA PHE A 89 2.40 5.16 8.18
C PHE A 89 3.57 5.99 8.72
N GLU A 90 3.29 6.90 9.65
CA GLU A 90 4.22 7.86 10.23
C GLU A 90 5.12 7.21 11.28
N SER A 91 4.59 6.26 12.06
CA SER A 91 5.33 5.61 13.15
C SER A 91 6.06 4.34 12.72
N PHE A 92 5.75 3.78 11.56
CA PHE A 92 6.34 2.51 11.13
C PHE A 92 7.83 2.67 10.81
N HIS A 93 8.64 1.72 11.25
CA HIS A 93 10.06 1.65 10.88
C HIS A 93 10.20 0.94 9.53
N TYR A 94 10.67 1.65 8.50
CA TYR A 94 10.81 1.10 7.15
C TYR A 94 12.21 0.48 6.93
N PRO A 95 12.37 -0.86 7.00
CA PRO A 95 13.64 -1.53 6.68
C PRO A 95 13.93 -1.47 5.18
N LYS A 96 15.15 -1.83 4.77
CA LYS A 96 15.47 -1.96 3.34
C LYS A 96 14.69 -3.10 2.70
N VAL A 97 14.02 -2.82 1.58
CA VAL A 97 13.09 -3.74 0.93
C VAL A 97 13.19 -3.75 -0.58
N GLY A 98 12.77 -4.86 -1.17
CA GLY A 98 12.61 -5.01 -2.62
C GLY A 98 11.19 -4.70 -3.09
N VAL A 99 10.17 -4.83 -2.24
CA VAL A 99 8.77 -4.57 -2.61
C VAL A 99 8.03 -3.80 -1.51
N ILE A 100 7.27 -2.78 -1.88
CA ILE A 100 6.27 -2.14 -1.01
C ILE A 100 4.90 -2.19 -1.68
N ILE A 101 3.93 -2.68 -0.94
CA ILE A 101 2.52 -2.69 -1.30
C ILE A 101 1.77 -1.68 -0.44
N ALA A 102 0.95 -0.83 -1.06
CA ALA A 102 0.09 0.13 -0.38
C ALA A 102 -1.27 0.23 -1.11
N ASN A 103 -1.97 -0.90 -1.23
CA ASN A 103 -3.22 -1.00 -1.98
C ASN A 103 -4.35 -0.31 -1.20
N SER A 104 -4.84 0.82 -1.72
CA SER A 104 -5.96 1.59 -1.14
C SER A 104 -5.80 1.97 0.35
N SER A 105 -4.57 2.09 0.83
CA SER A 105 -4.24 2.36 2.24
C SER A 105 -3.53 3.70 2.45
N LEU A 106 -2.62 4.09 1.54
CA LEU A 106 -1.81 5.32 1.66
C LEU A 106 -2.65 6.62 1.69
N PHE A 107 -3.92 6.53 1.31
CA PHE A 107 -4.90 7.62 1.42
C PHE A 107 -5.00 8.21 2.84
N PHE A 108 -4.76 7.36 3.85
CA PHE A 108 -4.94 7.67 5.26
C PHE A 108 -3.63 8.07 5.96
N ALA A 109 -2.52 8.20 5.23
CA ALA A 109 -1.34 8.87 5.76
C ALA A 109 -1.68 10.33 6.10
N ASP A 110 -1.14 10.81 7.23
CA ASP A 110 -1.40 12.14 7.75
C ASP A 110 -0.91 13.20 6.73
N PRO A 111 -1.81 14.08 6.23
CA PRO A 111 -1.45 15.11 5.27
C PRO A 111 -0.31 16.02 5.72
N ASN A 112 -0.16 16.25 7.03
CA ASN A 112 0.91 17.09 7.57
C ASN A 112 2.29 16.40 7.57
N HIS A 113 2.30 15.06 7.51
CA HIS A 113 3.51 14.25 7.56
C HIS A 113 3.75 13.47 6.25
N PHE A 114 2.85 13.59 5.27
CA PHE A 114 2.86 12.80 4.04
C PHE A 114 4.19 12.85 3.30
N GLU A 115 4.82 14.02 3.20
CA GLU A 115 6.12 14.15 2.54
C GLU A 115 7.21 13.33 3.25
N SER A 116 7.26 13.38 4.59
CA SER A 116 8.20 12.60 5.38
C SER A 116 7.92 11.10 5.28
N THR A 117 6.65 10.71 5.40
CA THR A 117 6.18 9.33 5.20
C THR A 117 6.58 8.80 3.83
N TRP A 118 6.32 9.56 2.77
CA TRP A 118 6.68 9.17 1.41
C TRP A 118 8.21 9.05 1.24
N ASN A 119 8.98 9.97 1.83
CA ASN A 119 10.44 9.90 1.79
C ASN A 119 10.98 8.65 2.52
N ASN A 120 10.37 8.24 3.63
CA ASN A 120 10.72 7.01 4.34
C ASN A 120 10.43 5.77 3.48
N ILE A 121 9.23 5.69 2.89
CA ILE A 121 8.86 4.64 1.92
C ILE A 121 9.87 4.61 0.77
N LYS A 122 10.08 5.75 0.12
CA LYS A 122 10.96 5.90 -1.05
C LYS A 122 12.41 5.51 -0.76
N SER A 123 12.94 5.90 0.39
CA SER A 123 14.34 5.63 0.78
C SER A 123 14.57 4.18 1.19
N SER A 124 13.55 3.51 1.71
CA SER A 124 13.58 2.10 2.11
C SER A 124 13.61 1.14 0.92
N ILE A 125 12.99 1.49 -0.21
CA ILE A 125 13.03 0.69 -1.43
C ILE A 125 14.44 0.69 -2.00
N GLU A 126 15.01 -0.49 -2.26
CA GLU A 126 16.31 -0.62 -2.92
C GLU A 126 16.23 -0.31 -4.42
N ILE A 127 17.38 -0.02 -5.04
CA ILE A 127 17.46 0.09 -6.50
C ILE A 127 17.02 -1.24 -7.13
N GLY A 128 16.18 -1.17 -8.17
CA GLY A 128 15.51 -2.34 -8.76
C GLY A 128 14.27 -2.80 -7.98
N GLY A 129 14.03 -2.26 -6.78
CA GLY A 129 12.85 -2.56 -5.98
C GLY A 129 11.61 -1.83 -6.46
N VAL A 130 10.44 -2.27 -6.03
CA VAL A 130 9.14 -1.88 -6.58
C VAL A 130 8.25 -1.25 -5.51
N PHE A 131 7.64 -0.11 -5.86
CA PHE A 131 6.45 0.37 -5.18
C PHE A 131 5.21 0.01 -5.99
N ALA A 132 4.17 -0.47 -5.31
CA ALA A 132 2.86 -0.68 -5.91
C ALA A 132 1.74 -0.27 -4.95
N GLY A 133 0.89 0.69 -5.37
CA GLY A 133 -0.13 1.22 -4.47
C GLY A 133 -1.08 2.20 -5.13
N ASP A 134 -1.96 2.77 -4.31
CA ASP A 134 -2.96 3.74 -4.74
C ASP A 134 -2.76 5.09 -4.04
N PHE A 135 -3.03 6.18 -4.77
CA PHE A 135 -3.13 7.53 -4.25
C PHE A 135 -4.54 8.09 -4.44
N MET A 136 -5.05 8.82 -3.44
CA MET A 136 -6.36 9.45 -3.53
C MET A 136 -6.27 10.69 -4.43
N GLY A 137 -7.21 10.84 -5.34
CA GLY A 137 -7.30 12.01 -6.19
C GLY A 137 -8.25 13.06 -5.62
N LYS A 138 -8.08 14.33 -6.03
CA LYS A 138 -8.84 15.48 -5.49
C LYS A 138 -10.38 15.45 -5.68
N LYS A 139 -10.90 14.76 -6.69
CA LYS A 139 -12.34 14.58 -6.93
C LYS A 139 -12.98 13.45 -6.10
N ASP A 140 -12.22 12.77 -5.24
CA ASP A 140 -12.76 11.66 -4.45
C ASP A 140 -13.74 12.21 -3.40
N SER A 141 -14.87 11.54 -3.17
CA SER A 141 -15.81 11.99 -2.13
C SER A 141 -15.17 12.03 -0.72
N TRP A 142 -14.13 11.23 -0.48
CA TRP A 142 -13.40 11.24 0.79
C TRP A 142 -12.29 12.30 0.88
N ALA A 143 -12.09 13.10 -0.17
CA ALA A 143 -11.16 14.22 -0.14
C ALA A 143 -11.62 15.35 0.80
N SER A 144 -12.93 15.52 0.99
CA SER A 144 -13.52 16.51 1.90
C SER A 144 -14.40 15.90 3.00
N ASP A 145 -14.99 14.72 2.76
CA ASP A 145 -16.10 14.21 3.57
C ASP A 145 -15.76 12.88 4.27
N TYR A 146 -14.49 12.66 4.61
CA TYR A 146 -14.09 11.50 5.40
C TYR A 146 -13.98 11.84 6.90
N ARG A 147 -14.22 10.84 7.75
CA ARG A 147 -14.18 10.98 9.22
C ARG A 147 -12.79 11.29 9.79
N SER A 148 -11.75 11.14 8.98
CA SER A 148 -10.35 11.37 9.32
C SER A 148 -9.67 12.11 8.17
N PRO A 149 -8.57 12.86 8.43
CA PRO A 149 -7.80 13.48 7.35
C PRO A 149 -7.38 12.48 6.28
N THR A 150 -7.47 12.89 5.02
CA THR A 150 -6.98 12.14 3.86
C THR A 150 -6.01 13.02 3.08
N THR A 151 -5.13 12.39 2.28
CA THR A 151 -4.16 13.10 1.46
C THR A 151 -4.53 13.03 -0.03
N PRO A 152 -5.46 13.87 -0.52
CA PRO A 152 -5.81 13.92 -1.94
C PRO A 152 -4.76 14.68 -2.76
N LEU A 153 -4.32 14.08 -3.86
CA LEU A 153 -3.29 14.60 -4.75
C LEU A 153 -3.84 14.82 -6.17
N SER A 154 -3.23 15.71 -6.96
CA SER A 154 -3.43 15.73 -8.41
C SER A 154 -2.55 14.69 -9.09
N GLU A 155 -2.89 14.34 -10.33
CA GLU A 155 -2.05 13.46 -11.16
C GLU A 155 -0.58 13.94 -11.20
N SER A 156 -0.35 15.24 -11.40
CA SER A 156 1.00 15.82 -11.41
C SER A 156 1.75 15.59 -10.10
N GLN A 157 1.09 15.85 -8.96
CA GLN A 157 1.68 15.62 -7.64
C GLN A 157 2.02 14.14 -7.45
N VAL A 158 1.16 13.22 -7.87
CA VAL A 158 1.46 11.77 -7.80
C VAL A 158 2.67 11.43 -8.67
N ARG A 159 2.75 11.93 -9.91
CA ARG A 159 3.89 11.68 -10.79
C ARG A 159 5.20 12.21 -10.21
N ASP A 160 5.18 13.37 -9.58
CA ASP A 160 6.36 14.00 -8.98
C ASP A 160 6.94 13.17 -7.81
N LEU A 161 6.08 12.45 -7.05
CA LEU A 161 6.51 11.53 -6.00
C LEU A 161 7.49 10.46 -6.50
N PHE A 162 7.33 10.04 -7.76
CA PHE A 162 8.10 8.98 -8.41
C PHE A 162 9.35 9.48 -9.14
N SER A 163 9.86 10.68 -8.83
CA SER A 163 11.19 11.10 -9.25
C SER A 163 12.25 10.07 -8.80
N GLY A 164 13.04 9.54 -9.75
CA GLY A 164 13.98 8.44 -9.50
C GLY A 164 13.38 7.03 -9.63
N PHE A 165 12.15 6.91 -10.12
CA PHE A 165 11.50 5.65 -10.46
C PHE A 165 11.12 5.65 -11.93
N GLU A 166 11.09 4.45 -12.51
CA GLU A 166 10.39 4.18 -13.75
C GLU A 166 8.95 3.79 -13.42
N ILE A 167 7.97 4.55 -13.88
CA ILE A 167 6.56 4.21 -13.72
C ILE A 167 6.18 3.19 -14.80
N VAL A 168 6.07 1.93 -14.43
CA VAL A 168 5.69 0.82 -15.33
C VAL A 168 4.19 0.83 -15.60
N LYS A 169 3.38 1.21 -14.60
CA LYS A 169 1.93 1.34 -14.77
C LYS A 169 1.40 2.53 -14.00
N PHE A 170 0.56 3.33 -14.67
CA PHE A 170 -0.19 4.42 -14.09
C PHE A 170 -1.62 4.36 -14.61
N SER A 171 -2.60 4.26 -13.71
CA SER A 171 -4.01 4.21 -14.08
C SER A 171 -4.81 5.16 -13.20
N GLU A 172 -5.62 6.00 -13.81
CA GLU A 172 -6.62 6.80 -13.11
C GLU A 172 -7.97 6.06 -13.13
N ARG A 173 -8.68 6.11 -12.01
CA ARG A 173 -10.09 5.74 -11.90
C ARG A 173 -10.83 6.98 -11.44
N ASP A 174 -11.85 7.39 -12.18
CA ASP A 174 -12.69 8.56 -11.89
C ASP A 174 -14.15 8.21 -12.21
N GLU A 175 -14.89 7.66 -11.23
CA GLU A 175 -16.25 7.16 -11.45
C GLU A 175 -17.12 7.11 -10.20
N GLN A 176 -18.44 7.06 -10.40
CA GLN A 176 -19.40 6.74 -9.35
C GLN A 176 -19.55 5.23 -9.20
N ALA A 177 -19.21 4.68 -8.04
CA ALA A 177 -19.36 3.25 -7.78
C ALA A 177 -19.69 2.96 -6.31
N LYS A 178 -20.22 1.75 -6.06
CA LYS A 178 -20.54 1.32 -4.70
C LYS A 178 -19.26 1.05 -3.88
N THR A 179 -19.27 1.48 -2.63
CA THR A 179 -18.34 1.02 -1.59
C THR A 179 -18.55 -0.46 -1.27
N SER A 180 -17.65 -1.07 -0.51
CA SER A 180 -17.82 -2.44 0.02
C SER A 180 -19.10 -2.61 0.85
N LEU A 181 -19.61 -1.52 1.43
CA LEU A 181 -20.86 -1.45 2.19
C LEU A 181 -22.08 -1.07 1.32
N GLY A 182 -21.93 -1.01 -0.01
CA GLY A 182 -23.03 -0.78 -0.95
C GLY A 182 -23.44 0.69 -1.16
N ARG A 183 -22.84 1.64 -0.44
CA ARG A 183 -23.12 3.08 -0.59
C ARG A 183 -22.46 3.62 -1.86
N ILE A 184 -23.18 4.45 -2.63
CA ILE A 184 -22.60 5.15 -3.79
C ILE A 184 -21.57 6.17 -3.30
N LYS A 185 -20.44 6.20 -3.98
CA LYS A 185 -19.32 7.11 -3.72
C LYS A 185 -18.67 7.46 -5.05
N HIS A 186 -18.22 8.71 -5.18
CA HIS A 186 -17.31 9.09 -6.24
C HIS A 186 -15.90 8.61 -5.88
N TRP A 187 -15.35 7.71 -6.69
CA TRP A 187 -13.99 7.22 -6.59
C TRP A 187 -13.10 8.02 -7.53
N HIS A 188 -12.05 8.61 -6.98
CA HIS A 188 -11.00 9.23 -7.76
C HIS A 188 -9.65 8.75 -7.21
N THR A 189 -8.99 7.84 -7.92
CA THR A 189 -7.78 7.16 -7.42
C THR A 189 -6.76 6.98 -8.54
N TYR A 190 -5.48 7.18 -8.21
CA TYR A 190 -4.34 6.89 -9.07
C TYR A 190 -3.66 5.62 -8.61
N SER A 191 -3.68 4.56 -9.42
CA SER A 191 -2.98 3.31 -9.17
C SER A 191 -1.62 3.32 -9.86
N VAL A 192 -0.56 3.08 -9.11
CA VAL A 192 0.83 3.13 -9.61
C VAL A 192 1.56 1.82 -9.35
N ILE A 193 2.35 1.38 -10.32
CA ILE A 193 3.43 0.40 -10.15
C ILE A 193 4.69 1.06 -10.70
N ALA A 194 5.73 1.17 -9.89
CA ALA A 194 6.97 1.85 -10.27
C ALA A 194 8.20 1.12 -9.73
N VAL A 195 9.23 1.01 -10.56
CA VAL A 195 10.52 0.39 -10.23
C VAL A 195 11.53 1.49 -9.91
N LYS A 196 12.20 1.40 -8.76
CA LYS A 196 13.22 2.38 -8.38
C LYS A 196 14.44 2.22 -9.26
N ARG A 197 14.88 3.30 -9.91
CA ARG A 197 16.04 3.31 -10.79
C ARG A 197 17.18 4.09 -10.14
N THR A 198 18.40 3.83 -10.56
CA THR A 198 19.52 4.71 -10.23
C THR A 198 19.20 6.09 -10.79
N ALA A 199 19.55 7.14 -10.05
CA ALA A 199 19.49 8.48 -10.60
C ALA A 199 20.34 8.48 -11.89
N GLN A 200 19.72 8.76 -13.04
CA GLN A 200 20.50 9.04 -14.24
C GLN A 200 21.38 10.25 -13.87
N ALA A 201 22.69 10.07 -13.93
CA ALA A 201 23.60 11.20 -13.91
C ALA A 201 23.10 12.14 -15.01
N LYS A 202 22.71 13.37 -14.66
CA LYS A 202 22.43 14.39 -15.65
C LYS A 202 23.73 14.62 -16.40
N THR A 203 23.94 13.92 -17.51
CA THR A 203 25.00 14.23 -18.46
C THR A 203 24.56 15.51 -19.15
N SER A 204 24.89 16.65 -18.53
CA SER A 204 24.88 17.94 -19.21
C SER A 204 25.99 17.92 -20.25
N LEU A 205 25.73 17.33 -21.42
CA LEU A 205 26.47 17.62 -22.63
C LEU A 205 26.08 19.03 -23.06
N SER A 206 26.83 19.99 -22.56
CA SER A 206 26.91 21.33 -23.12
C SER A 206 27.82 21.21 -24.34
N ILE A 207 27.26 21.39 -25.54
CA ILE A 207 28.02 21.74 -26.75
C ILE A 207 27.79 23.22 -26.98
#